data_AF-A0A484KGE6-F1
#
_entry.id   AF-A0A484KGE6-F1
#
_cell.length_a   1.000
_cell.length_b   1.000
_cell.length_c   1.000
_cell.angle_alpha   90.00
_cell.angle_beta   90.00
_cell.angle_gamma   90.00
#
_symmetry.space_group_name_H-M   'P 1'
#
loop_
_entity.id
_entity.type
_entity.pdbx_description
1 polymer ?
#
loop_
_entity_poly.entity_id
_entity_poly.type
_entity_poly.pdbx_seq_one_letter_code
_entity_poly.pdbx_strand_id
1 'polypeptide(L)'
;MILSALLTSAGINTAVCVVCFCLYSVLRKQPSLFNVYFGERIAHTQSKHYDPSCGFERFVPSPSWIVRAWETSDAEISSIGGLDALVFVRTIVFSLRIFSIASIMCLFVVLPLNYYGQEGQHARFHSETLEHFTIENVKEKSEWLWAHCLALYVITCCACLLLYFEFKNIATMRLTYIASSVSNPSYFTILVRGVPHSQDESYSSYVTKFFTNYYASSYLSHQILYRSGAVKKMLTDAEQLYKLLKSSAKDQQCDSSLFRCCFCGTSSSFNMLSTDPEIQKGTSDFGGSDLRNKVIDMLVICSYY
;
A
#
# COMPACT_ATOMS: atom_id res chain seq x y z
N MET A 1 -14.44 15.10 29.03
CA MET A 1 -14.84 14.11 27.98
C MET A 1 -15.63 12.99 28.62
N ILE A 2 -16.81 12.65 28.07
CA ILE A 2 -17.72 11.65 28.68
C ILE A 2 -17.23 10.24 28.36
N LEU A 3 -16.92 9.45 29.38
CA LEU A 3 -16.42 8.08 29.24
C LEU A 3 -17.41 7.15 28.51
N SER A 4 -18.71 7.30 28.78
CA SER A 4 -19.77 6.51 28.16
C SER A 4 -19.85 6.71 26.63
N ALA A 5 -19.61 7.93 26.15
CA ALA A 5 -19.54 8.23 24.70
C ALA A 5 -18.33 7.56 24.03
N LEU A 6 -17.16 7.58 24.68
CA LEU A 6 -15.94 6.91 24.20
C LEU A 6 -16.16 5.39 24.10
N LEU A 7 -16.70 4.78 25.16
CA LEU A 7 -16.98 3.35 25.21
C LEU A 7 -18.02 2.92 24.16
N THR A 8 -19.06 3.73 23.96
CA THR A 8 -20.08 3.46 22.92
C THR A 8 -19.46 3.51 21.53
N SER A 9 -18.65 4.52 21.23
CA SER A 9 -17.94 4.62 19.94
C SER A 9 -16.96 3.46 19.73
N ALA A 10 -16.15 3.13 20.73
CA ALA A 10 -15.21 2.02 20.69
C ALA A 10 -15.95 0.67 20.49
N GLY A 11 -17.07 0.47 21.19
CA GLY A 11 -17.91 -0.73 21.04
C GLY A 11 -18.47 -0.87 19.63
N ILE A 12 -19.03 0.21 19.06
CA ILE A 12 -19.56 0.20 17.68
C ILE A 12 -18.45 -0.10 16.67
N ASN A 13 -17.31 0.60 16.76
CA ASN A 13 -16.18 0.38 15.86
C ASN A 13 -15.63 -1.05 15.97
N THR A 14 -15.56 -1.60 17.19
CA THR A 14 -15.13 -2.99 17.43
C THR A 14 -16.12 -3.97 16.79
N ALA A 15 -17.43 -3.74 16.94
CA ALA A 15 -18.46 -4.58 16.33
C ALA A 15 -18.36 -4.58 14.79
N VAL A 16 -18.21 -3.41 14.18
CA VAL A 16 -17.99 -3.28 12.73
C VAL A 16 -16.73 -4.04 12.30
N CYS A 17 -15.63 -3.90 13.05
CA CYS A 17 -14.37 -4.58 12.77
C CYS A 17 -14.52 -6.11 12.83
N VAL A 18 -15.25 -6.64 13.82
CA VAL A 18 -15.56 -8.08 13.93
C VAL A 18 -16.43 -8.56 12.77
N VAL A 19 -17.44 -7.78 12.36
CA VAL A 19 -18.27 -8.12 11.19
C VAL A 19 -17.43 -8.15 9.91
N CYS A 20 -16.61 -7.13 9.65
CA CYS A 20 -15.69 -7.10 8.51
C CYS A 20 -14.69 -8.26 8.55
N PHE A 21 -14.15 -8.59 9.72
CA PHE A 21 -13.24 -9.72 9.90
C PHE A 21 -13.90 -11.07 9.57
N CYS A 22 -15.13 -11.28 10.04
CA CYS A 22 -15.93 -12.46 9.74
C CYS A 22 -16.23 -12.54 8.23
N LEU A 23 -16.69 -11.44 7.64
CA LEU A 23 -16.96 -11.34 6.20
C LEU A 23 -15.71 -11.67 5.39
N TYR A 24 -14.56 -11.04 5.70
CA TYR A 24 -13.28 -11.33 5.04
C TYR A 24 -12.88 -12.80 5.16
N SER A 25 -13.03 -13.38 6.36
CA SER A 25 -12.68 -14.78 6.63
C SER A 25 -13.51 -15.78 5.82
N VAL A 26 -14.76 -15.43 5.49
CA VAL A 26 -15.64 -16.25 4.62
C VAL A 26 -15.40 -15.95 3.14
N LEU A 27 -15.33 -14.68 2.75
CA LEU A 27 -15.15 -14.22 1.37
C LEU A 27 -13.86 -14.75 0.76
N ARG A 28 -12.74 -14.73 1.51
CA ARG A 28 -11.44 -15.26 1.03
C ARG A 28 -11.46 -16.75 0.74
N LYS A 29 -12.38 -17.50 1.35
CA LYS A 29 -12.55 -18.94 1.11
C LYS A 29 -13.42 -19.21 -0.12
N GLN A 30 -14.18 -18.23 -0.64
CA GLN A 30 -15.10 -18.43 -1.78
C GLN A 30 -14.37 -18.55 -3.13
N PRO A 31 -14.87 -19.40 -4.07
CA PRO A 31 -14.10 -19.78 -5.25
C PRO A 31 -14.19 -18.69 -6.32
N SER A 32 -15.36 -18.04 -6.41
CA SER A 32 -15.63 -16.89 -7.27
C SER A 32 -14.68 -15.72 -6.97
N LEU A 33 -14.32 -15.53 -5.70
CA LEU A 33 -13.55 -14.37 -5.24
C LEU A 33 -12.06 -14.69 -5.02
N PHE A 34 -11.64 -15.94 -5.23
CA PHE A 34 -10.27 -16.39 -5.05
C PHE A 34 -9.28 -15.62 -5.93
N ASN A 35 -9.65 -15.35 -7.19
CA ASN A 35 -8.81 -14.59 -8.12
C ASN A 35 -8.55 -13.15 -7.66
N VAL A 36 -9.48 -12.55 -6.91
CA VAL A 36 -9.33 -11.19 -6.40
C VAL A 36 -8.37 -11.15 -5.21
N TYR A 37 -8.53 -12.08 -4.25
CA TYR A 37 -7.69 -12.09 -3.04
C TYR A 37 -6.30 -12.71 -3.23
N PHE A 38 -6.14 -13.58 -4.23
CA PHE A 38 -4.89 -14.30 -4.49
C PHE A 38 -4.33 -14.02 -5.89
N GLY A 39 -4.70 -12.90 -6.51
CA GLY A 39 -4.26 -12.54 -7.87
C GLY A 39 -2.74 -12.56 -8.04
N GLU A 40 -2.00 -12.01 -7.07
CA GLU A 40 -0.53 -12.00 -7.07
C GLU A 40 0.07 -13.41 -6.90
N ARG A 41 -0.57 -14.25 -6.09
CA ARG A 41 -0.17 -15.66 -5.92
C ARG A 41 -0.35 -16.45 -7.23
N ILE A 42 -1.39 -16.14 -8.00
CA ILE A 42 -1.66 -16.74 -9.31
C ILE A 42 -0.61 -16.26 -10.34
N ALA A 43 -0.17 -15.01 -10.25
CA ALA A 43 0.87 -14.46 -11.12
C ALA A 43 2.26 -15.08 -10.83
N HIS A 44 2.59 -15.34 -9.57
CA HIS A 44 3.90 -15.86 -9.17
C HIS A 44 4.01 -17.39 -9.09
N THR A 45 2.92 -18.12 -8.87
CA THR A 45 2.95 -19.58 -8.73
C THR A 45 1.98 -20.22 -9.72
N GLN A 46 2.51 -20.93 -10.72
CA GLN A 46 1.73 -21.85 -11.54
C GLN A 46 1.10 -22.91 -10.63
N SER A 47 -0.21 -22.76 -10.40
CA SER A 47 -1.17 -23.76 -9.93
C SER A 47 -0.60 -24.93 -9.11
N LYS A 48 -0.41 -24.74 -7.80
CA LYS A 48 -0.71 -25.84 -6.88
C LYS A 48 -2.24 -25.94 -6.80
N HIS A 49 -2.80 -26.99 -7.40
CA HIS A 49 -4.22 -27.32 -7.34
C HIS A 49 -4.64 -27.29 -5.86
N TYR A 50 -5.37 -26.25 -5.46
CA TYR A 50 -5.98 -26.19 -4.14
C TYR A 50 -7.35 -26.82 -4.31
N ASP A 51 -7.50 -28.08 -3.89
CA ASP A 51 -8.80 -28.72 -3.83
C ASP A 51 -9.69 -27.91 -2.87
N PRO A 52 -10.74 -27.25 -3.37
CA PRO A 52 -11.64 -26.52 -2.50
C PRO A 52 -12.41 -27.56 -1.70
N SER A 53 -12.08 -27.71 -0.42
CA SER A 53 -12.84 -28.52 0.52
C SER A 53 -14.32 -28.10 0.46
N CYS A 54 -15.15 -28.93 -0.18
CA CYS A 54 -16.61 -28.77 -0.30
C CYS A 54 -17.30 -29.09 1.04
N GLY A 55 -16.97 -28.33 2.09
CA GLY A 55 -17.54 -28.50 3.43
C GLY A 55 -18.09 -27.19 4.00
N PHE A 56 -19.00 -27.31 4.97
CA PHE A 56 -19.53 -26.19 5.77
C PHE A 56 -18.42 -25.37 6.48
N GLU A 57 -17.21 -25.94 6.62
CA GLU A 57 -15.99 -25.26 7.09
C GLU A 57 -15.61 -23.99 6.29
N ARG A 58 -16.15 -23.85 5.08
CA ARG A 58 -15.99 -22.65 4.25
C ARG A 58 -16.68 -21.41 4.85
N PHE A 59 -17.81 -21.60 5.52
CA PHE A 59 -18.60 -20.51 6.08
C PHE A 59 -18.22 -20.19 7.54
N VAL A 60 -17.36 -21.00 8.15
CA VAL A 60 -16.85 -20.76 9.49
C VAL A 60 -15.70 -19.75 9.43
N PRO A 61 -15.79 -18.59 10.13
CA PRO A 61 -14.68 -17.65 10.20
C PRO A 61 -13.53 -18.30 10.98
N SER A 62 -12.34 -18.35 10.38
CA SER A 62 -11.16 -18.97 10.99
C SER A 62 -10.02 -17.96 11.12
N PRO A 63 -9.46 -17.72 12.32
CA PRO A 63 -8.35 -16.79 12.53
C PRO A 63 -7.00 -17.33 12.05
N SER A 64 -6.95 -18.56 11.51
CA SER A 64 -5.73 -19.21 11.02
C SER A 64 -4.90 -18.32 10.09
N TRP A 65 -5.53 -17.47 9.28
CA TRP A 65 -4.80 -16.57 8.38
C TRP A 65 -3.95 -15.51 9.10
N ILE A 66 -4.40 -15.05 10.28
CA ILE A 66 -3.63 -14.11 11.10
C ILE A 66 -2.39 -14.84 11.64
N VAL A 67 -2.57 -16.05 12.16
CA VAL A 67 -1.47 -16.87 12.68
C VAL A 67 -0.43 -17.10 11.59
N ARG A 68 -0.87 -17.49 10.39
CA ARG A 68 0.04 -17.66 9.25
C ARG A 68 0.74 -16.36 8.85
N ALA A 69 0.04 -15.23 8.88
CA ALA A 69 0.65 -13.92 8.59
C ALA A 69 1.68 -13.50 9.64
N TRP A 70 1.50 -13.93 10.89
CA TRP A 70 2.43 -13.67 11.99
C TRP A 70 3.65 -14.60 11.96
N GLU A 71 3.48 -15.84 11.52
CA GLU A 71 4.56 -16.82 11.34
C GLU A 71 5.46 -16.54 10.13
N THR A 72 5.00 -15.69 9.19
CA THR A 72 5.77 -15.33 7.99
C THR A 72 7.09 -14.67 8.38
N SER A 73 8.19 -15.20 7.85
CA SER A 73 9.53 -14.67 8.11
C SER A 73 9.85 -13.42 7.26
N ASP A 74 10.73 -12.56 7.76
CA ASP A 74 11.24 -11.39 7.02
C ASP A 74 11.81 -11.76 5.63
N ALA A 75 12.47 -12.92 5.54
CA ALA A 75 13.03 -13.43 4.28
C ALA A 75 11.94 -13.82 3.27
N GLU A 76 10.86 -14.43 3.74
CA GLU A 76 9.71 -14.79 2.91
C GLU A 76 8.99 -13.53 2.40
N ILE A 77 8.77 -12.54 3.26
CA ILE A 77 8.18 -11.24 2.88
C ILE A 77 9.03 -10.56 1.82
N SER A 78 10.36 -10.54 1.99
CA SER A 78 11.28 -9.94 1.03
C SER A 78 11.27 -10.66 -0.33
N SER A 79 11.13 -11.99 -0.33
CA SER A 79 11.10 -12.78 -1.57
C SER A 79 9.81 -12.58 -2.38
N ILE A 80 8.68 -12.35 -1.70
CA ILE A 80 7.36 -12.20 -2.32
C ILE A 80 7.10 -10.74 -2.72
N GLY A 81 7.24 -9.81 -1.77
CA GLY A 81 6.87 -8.40 -1.94
C GLY A 81 8.05 -7.45 -2.18
N GLY A 82 9.27 -7.98 -2.24
CA GLY A 82 10.49 -7.17 -2.36
C GLY A 82 10.89 -6.47 -1.07
N LEU A 83 11.96 -5.67 -1.15
CA LEU A 83 12.51 -4.94 0.00
C LEU A 83 11.56 -3.87 0.53
N ASP A 84 10.79 -3.21 -0.35
CA ASP A 84 9.87 -2.14 0.03
C ASP A 84 8.74 -2.63 0.94
N ALA A 85 8.11 -3.76 0.57
CA ALA A 85 7.10 -4.39 1.40
C ALA A 85 7.64 -4.80 2.78
N LEU A 86 8.87 -5.34 2.83
CA LEU A 86 9.52 -5.66 4.10
C LEU A 86 9.74 -4.41 4.97
N VAL A 87 10.23 -3.31 4.39
CA VAL A 87 10.44 -2.04 5.11
C VAL A 87 9.12 -1.48 5.63
N PHE A 88 8.05 -1.57 4.85
CA PHE A 88 6.71 -1.16 5.28
C PHE A 88 6.23 -1.94 6.50
N VAL A 89 6.30 -3.29 6.46
CA VAL A 89 5.91 -4.14 7.60
C VAL A 89 6.77 -3.85 8.83
N ARG A 90 8.10 -3.71 8.65
CA ARG A 90 9.02 -3.38 9.76
C ARG A 90 8.71 -2.01 10.36
N THR A 91 8.26 -1.03 9.57
CA THR A 91 7.81 0.29 10.06
C THR A 91 6.57 0.19 10.96
N ILE A 92 5.61 -0.68 10.62
CA ILE A 92 4.44 -0.95 11.46
C ILE A 92 4.86 -1.59 12.78
N VAL A 93 5.69 -2.65 12.73
CA VAL A 93 6.20 -3.33 13.94
C VAL A 93 7.00 -2.38 14.83
N PHE A 94 7.84 -1.54 14.22
CA PHE A 94 8.59 -0.51 14.92
C PHE A 94 7.68 0.49 15.64
N SER A 95 6.63 0.97 14.96
CA SER A 95 5.64 1.88 15.56
C SER A 95 4.96 1.24 16.76
N LEU A 96 4.54 -0.03 16.65
CA LEU A 96 3.94 -0.78 17.75
C LEU A 96 4.88 -0.93 18.95
N ARG A 97 6.19 -1.15 18.70
CA ARG A 97 7.18 -1.24 19.78
C ARG A 97 7.33 0.08 20.54
N ILE A 98 7.41 1.21 19.84
CA ILE A 98 7.49 2.53 20.47
C ILE A 98 6.21 2.83 21.26
N PHE A 99 5.05 2.60 20.65
CA PHE A 99 3.77 2.84 21.33
C PHE A 99 3.58 1.91 22.53
N SER A 100 4.09 0.68 22.49
CA SER A 100 4.06 -0.23 23.65
C SER A 100 4.88 0.31 24.82
N ILE A 101 6.11 0.78 24.57
CA ILE A 101 6.95 1.40 25.62
C ILE A 101 6.30 2.66 26.17
N ALA A 102 5.81 3.54 25.27
CA ALA A 102 5.10 4.75 25.67
C ALA A 102 3.84 4.42 26.47
N SER A 103 3.07 3.40 26.07
CA SER A 103 1.87 2.95 26.77
C SER A 103 2.19 2.45 28.18
N ILE A 104 3.24 1.63 28.34
CA ILE A 104 3.69 1.17 29.66
C ILE A 104 4.09 2.37 30.54
N MET A 105 4.92 3.28 30.02
CA MET A 105 5.33 4.48 30.77
C MET A 105 4.14 5.37 31.14
N CYS A 106 3.20 5.56 30.22
CA CYS A 106 2.00 6.34 30.48
C CYS A 106 1.08 5.67 31.51
N LEU A 107 0.91 4.35 31.45
CA LEU A 107 0.02 3.61 32.36
C LEU A 107 0.59 3.48 33.77
N PHE A 108 1.91 3.28 33.92
CA PHE A 108 2.52 3.04 35.23
C PHE A 108 3.12 4.28 35.89
N VAL A 109 3.47 5.32 35.12
CA VAL A 109 4.07 6.55 35.66
C VAL A 109 3.11 7.71 35.54
N VAL A 110 2.70 8.07 34.33
CA VAL A 110 1.90 9.30 34.09
C VAL A 110 0.49 9.18 34.67
N LEU A 111 -0.16 8.04 34.52
CA LEU A 111 -1.55 7.85 34.94
C LEU A 111 -1.72 7.87 36.47
N PRO A 112 -0.90 7.17 37.29
CA PRO A 112 -0.99 7.29 38.75
C PRO A 112 -0.61 8.69 39.24
N LEU A 113 0.39 9.32 38.63
CA LEU A 113 0.79 10.70 38.97
C LEU A 113 -0.35 11.68 38.76
N ASN A 114 -1.06 11.57 37.63
CA ASN A 114 -2.25 12.40 37.37
C ASN A 114 -3.34 12.12 38.39
N TYR A 115 -3.58 10.87 38.76
CA TYR A 115 -4.63 10.50 39.72
C TYR A 115 -4.39 11.05 41.14
N TYR A 116 -3.14 10.99 41.64
CA TYR A 116 -2.79 11.44 42.99
C TYR A 116 -2.43 12.94 43.10
N GLY A 117 -2.57 13.71 42.01
CA GLY A 117 -2.17 15.13 41.96
C GLY A 117 -2.92 16.09 42.91
N GLN A 118 -4.08 15.69 43.45
CA GLN A 118 -4.91 16.54 44.31
C GLN A 118 -5.19 15.89 45.68
N GLU A 119 -4.46 16.32 46.71
CA GLU A 119 -4.84 16.04 48.10
C GLU A 119 -6.11 16.84 48.47
N GLY A 120 -7.24 16.15 48.71
CA GLY A 120 -8.32 16.70 49.53
C GLY A 120 -9.78 16.61 49.05
N GLN A 121 -10.11 16.02 47.89
CA GLN A 121 -11.51 15.85 47.47
C GLN A 121 -11.82 14.42 47.00
N HIS A 122 -11.58 13.43 47.86
CA HIS A 122 -12.11 12.06 47.66
C HIS A 122 -13.58 11.93 48.09
N ALA A 123 -14.29 13.04 48.25
CA ALA A 123 -15.66 13.08 48.71
C ALA A 123 -16.62 13.28 47.54
N ARG A 124 -17.36 12.20 47.23
CA ARG A 124 -18.54 12.10 46.35
C ARG A 124 -18.23 11.97 44.86
N PHE A 125 -18.11 10.70 44.48
CA PHE A 125 -18.29 10.16 43.15
C PHE A 125 -19.49 10.82 42.42
N HIS A 126 -19.21 11.82 41.58
CA HIS A 126 -19.97 11.99 40.35
C HIS A 126 -19.11 11.40 39.23
N SER A 127 -19.18 10.07 39.15
CA SER A 127 -18.71 9.26 38.03
C SER A 127 -19.14 9.89 36.72
N GLU A 128 -18.21 10.19 35.79
CA GLU A 128 -18.35 10.15 34.31
C GLU A 128 -17.23 10.92 33.56
N THR A 129 -16.40 11.73 34.23
CA THR A 129 -15.41 12.60 33.55
C THR A 129 -13.96 12.07 33.63
N LEU A 130 -13.32 11.93 32.45
CA LEU A 130 -11.92 11.54 32.28
C LEU A 130 -10.90 12.63 32.72
N GLU A 131 -11.39 13.76 33.22
CA GLU A 131 -10.60 14.95 33.59
C GLU A 131 -9.65 14.69 34.78
N HIS A 132 -9.96 13.72 35.64
CA HIS A 132 -9.08 13.32 36.74
C HIS A 132 -7.78 12.61 36.30
N PHE A 133 -7.73 12.12 35.06
CA PHE A 133 -6.55 11.42 34.52
C PHE A 133 -5.68 12.31 33.63
N THR A 134 -6.01 13.60 33.52
CA THR A 134 -5.25 14.57 32.73
C THR A 134 -4.36 15.43 33.63
N ILE A 135 -3.48 16.20 33.00
CA ILE A 135 -2.58 17.14 33.68
C ILE A 135 -3.33 18.26 34.43
N GLU A 136 -4.63 18.44 34.14
CA GLU A 136 -5.50 19.42 34.80
C GLU A 136 -5.74 19.08 36.28
N ASN A 137 -5.60 17.80 36.66
CA ASN A 137 -5.70 17.36 38.05
C ASN A 137 -4.44 17.69 38.88
N VAL A 138 -3.35 18.13 38.25
CA VAL A 138 -2.09 18.48 38.92
C VAL A 138 -2.07 19.98 39.23
N LYS A 139 -1.92 20.34 40.52
CA LYS A 139 -1.88 21.75 40.95
C LYS A 139 -0.73 22.52 40.27
N GLU A 140 -0.99 23.77 39.89
CA GLU A 140 0.05 24.67 39.38
C GLU A 140 1.18 24.84 40.41
N LYS A 141 2.43 24.78 39.95
CA LYS A 141 3.68 24.76 40.76
C LYS A 141 3.93 23.50 41.61
N SER A 142 3.26 22.39 41.29
CA SER A 142 3.51 21.13 41.99
C SER A 142 4.81 20.47 41.55
N GLU A 143 5.53 19.86 42.50
CA GLU A 143 6.71 19.02 42.27
C GLU A 143 6.38 17.80 41.38
N TRP A 144 5.12 17.46 41.11
CA TRP A 144 4.81 16.31 40.24
C TRP A 144 5.07 16.58 38.75
N LEU A 145 5.18 17.85 38.33
CA LEU A 145 5.37 18.21 36.91
C LEU A 145 6.74 17.78 36.36
N TRP A 146 7.80 17.75 37.19
CA TRP A 146 9.12 17.29 36.74
C TRP A 146 9.12 15.80 36.41
N ALA A 147 8.27 14.99 37.05
CA ALA A 147 8.15 13.57 36.76
C ALA A 147 7.51 13.33 35.37
N HIS A 148 6.55 14.16 34.95
CA HIS A 148 6.04 14.14 33.56
C HIS A 148 7.12 14.50 32.54
N CYS A 149 7.92 15.53 32.84
CA CYS A 149 9.05 15.93 32.02
C CYS A 149 10.08 14.80 31.90
N LEU A 150 10.44 14.16 33.02
CA LEU A 150 11.34 13.01 33.03
C LEU A 150 10.78 11.84 32.22
N ALA A 151 9.50 11.49 32.39
CA ALA A 151 8.87 10.42 31.63
C ALA A 151 8.91 10.68 30.11
N LEU A 152 8.66 11.93 29.70
CA LEU A 152 8.78 12.36 28.30
C LEU A 152 10.22 12.23 27.77
N TYR A 153 11.22 12.63 28.56
CA TYR A 153 12.63 12.46 28.19
C TYR A 153 13.00 10.98 28.04
N VAL A 154 12.54 10.11 28.96
CA VAL A 154 12.79 8.66 28.89
C VAL A 154 12.13 8.06 27.64
N ILE A 155 10.86 8.36 27.38
CA ILE A 155 10.14 7.88 26.18
C ILE A 155 10.85 8.35 24.91
N THR A 156 11.25 9.63 24.85
CA THR A 156 11.94 10.21 23.70
C THR A 156 13.30 9.56 23.48
N CYS A 157 14.09 9.38 24.55
CA CYS A 157 15.38 8.71 24.47
C CYS A 157 15.24 7.26 23.98
N CYS A 158 14.31 6.49 24.54
CA CYS A 158 14.03 5.13 24.09
C CYS A 158 13.59 5.08 22.62
N ALA A 159 12.73 6.01 22.19
CA ALA A 159 12.29 6.11 20.80
C ALA A 159 13.46 6.42 19.86
N CYS A 160 14.32 7.38 20.21
CA CYS A 160 15.52 7.73 19.43
C CYS A 160 16.50 6.55 19.33
N LEU A 161 16.73 5.81 20.41
CA LEU A 161 17.61 4.63 20.42
C LEU A 161 17.05 3.52 19.51
N LEU A 162 15.76 3.19 19.64
CA LEU A 162 15.12 2.19 18.78
C LEU A 162 15.13 2.62 17.32
N LEU A 163 14.88 3.91 17.04
CA LEU A 163 14.94 4.46 15.69
C LEU A 163 16.33 4.31 15.10
N TYR A 164 17.37 4.60 15.87
CA TYR A 164 18.76 4.45 15.42
C TYR A 164 19.10 3.01 15.04
N PHE A 165 18.73 2.03 15.88
CA PHE A 165 18.96 0.61 15.58
C PHE A 165 18.20 0.15 14.34
N GLU A 166 16.92 0.55 14.22
CA GLU A 166 16.08 0.16 13.10
C GLU A 166 16.55 0.81 11.79
N PHE A 167 16.92 2.10 11.84
CA PHE A 167 17.53 2.80 10.71
C PHE A 167 18.81 2.11 10.25
N LYS A 168 19.71 1.77 11.18
CA LYS A 168 20.95 1.05 10.85
C LYS A 168 20.66 -0.28 10.16
N ASN A 169 19.68 -1.05 10.66
CA ASN A 169 19.31 -2.32 10.07
C ASN A 169 18.74 -2.15 8.64
N ILE A 170 17.81 -1.20 8.44
CA ILE A 170 17.24 -0.91 7.11
C ILE A 170 18.33 -0.43 6.14
N ALA A 171 19.25 0.41 6.59
CA ALA A 171 20.37 0.88 5.78
C ALA A 171 21.28 -0.28 5.34
N THR A 172 21.58 -1.22 6.25
CA THR A 172 22.33 -2.44 5.90
C THR A 172 21.58 -3.31 4.91
N MET A 173 20.29 -3.58 5.13
CA MET A 173 19.46 -4.37 4.21
C MET A 173 19.42 -3.74 2.81
N ARG A 174 19.26 -2.41 2.72
CA ARG A 174 19.29 -1.68 1.45
C ARG A 174 20.63 -1.80 0.75
N LEU A 175 21.73 -1.68 1.49
CA LEU A 175 23.07 -1.81 0.92
C LEU A 175 23.31 -3.22 0.37
N THR A 176 22.95 -4.26 1.13
CA THR A 176 23.03 -5.66 0.68
C THR A 176 22.16 -5.91 -0.54
N TYR A 177 20.96 -5.35 -0.59
CA TYR A 177 20.06 -5.46 -1.74
C TYR A 177 20.67 -4.83 -3.01
N ILE A 178 21.23 -3.62 -2.91
CA ILE A 178 21.89 -2.94 -4.04
C ILE A 178 23.12 -3.73 -4.50
N ALA A 179 23.95 -4.19 -3.55
CA ALA A 179 25.15 -4.97 -3.85
C ALA A 179 24.83 -6.32 -4.53
N SER A 180 23.68 -6.93 -4.19
CA SER A 180 23.25 -8.20 -4.78
C SER A 180 22.58 -8.02 -6.15
N SER A 181 22.07 -6.83 -6.47
CA SER A 181 21.27 -6.55 -7.67
C SER A 181 22.12 -6.15 -8.89
N VAL A 182 23.19 -6.90 -9.17
CA VAL A 182 24.25 -6.54 -10.15
C VAL A 182 23.72 -6.29 -11.58
N SER A 183 22.54 -6.80 -11.94
CA SER A 183 22.01 -6.74 -13.31
C SER A 183 20.78 -5.83 -13.48
N ASN A 184 20.50 -4.88 -12.58
CA ASN A 184 19.37 -3.97 -12.79
C ASN A 184 19.75 -2.86 -13.79
N PRO A 185 19.10 -2.76 -14.97
CA PRO A 185 19.40 -1.72 -15.96
C PRO A 185 19.24 -0.30 -15.41
N SER A 186 18.44 -0.13 -14.36
CA SER A 186 18.22 1.17 -13.69
C SER A 186 19.50 1.74 -13.05
N TYR A 187 20.48 0.92 -12.69
CA TYR A 187 21.76 1.39 -12.13
C TYR A 187 22.68 2.01 -13.18
N PHE A 188 22.47 1.63 -14.44
CA PHE A 188 23.26 2.05 -15.59
C PHE A 188 22.58 3.15 -16.40
N THR A 189 21.40 3.59 -15.95
CA THR A 189 20.53 4.47 -16.71
C THR A 189 20.34 5.79 -15.97
N ILE A 190 20.73 6.89 -16.60
CA ILE A 190 20.55 8.24 -16.05
C ILE A 190 19.43 8.98 -16.78
N LEU A 191 18.61 9.71 -16.03
CA LEU A 191 17.60 10.60 -16.58
C LEU A 191 18.19 12.01 -16.69
N VAL A 192 18.40 12.46 -17.91
CA VAL A 192 18.87 13.81 -18.24
C VAL A 192 17.67 14.68 -18.58
N ARG A 193 17.53 15.80 -17.89
CA ARG A 193 16.44 16.77 -18.11
C ARG A 193 17.01 18.12 -18.51
N GLY A 194 16.23 18.90 -19.27
CA GLY A 194 16.58 20.27 -19.63
C GLY A 194 17.68 20.38 -20.69
N VAL A 195 17.69 19.48 -21.68
CA VAL A 195 18.63 19.54 -22.80
C VAL A 195 18.38 20.83 -23.61
N PRO A 196 19.42 21.67 -23.83
CA PRO A 196 19.26 22.91 -24.57
C PRO A 196 18.86 22.63 -26.03
N HIS A 197 17.96 23.44 -26.57
CA HIS A 197 17.55 23.33 -27.97
C HIS A 197 18.55 24.07 -28.87
N SER A 198 19.13 23.36 -29.84
CA SER A 198 19.84 23.96 -30.97
C SER A 198 18.97 23.94 -32.23
N GLN A 199 19.05 24.98 -33.06
CA GLN A 199 18.34 25.05 -34.34
C GLN A 199 19.06 24.26 -35.44
N ASP A 200 20.37 24.05 -35.29
CA ASP A 200 21.25 23.51 -36.33
C ASP A 200 21.42 21.98 -36.29
N GLU A 201 21.09 21.33 -35.16
CA GLU A 201 21.28 19.89 -34.97
C GLU A 201 20.06 19.24 -34.30
N SER A 202 19.80 17.96 -34.61
CA SER A 202 18.76 17.20 -33.90
C SER A 202 19.19 16.89 -32.46
N TYR A 203 18.22 16.80 -31.53
CA TYR A 203 18.50 16.46 -30.12
C TYR A 203 19.31 15.16 -29.96
N SER A 204 19.01 14.14 -30.76
CA SER A 204 19.75 12.86 -30.74
C SER A 204 21.22 13.04 -31.12
N SER A 205 21.49 13.84 -32.17
CA SER A 205 22.85 14.11 -32.63
C SER A 205 23.63 14.93 -31.60
N TYR A 206 23.02 15.99 -31.06
CA TYR A 206 23.63 16.83 -30.02
C TYR A 206 24.05 16.00 -28.79
N VAL A 207 23.14 15.15 -28.30
CA VAL A 207 23.40 14.32 -27.11
C VAL A 207 24.47 13.27 -27.40
N THR A 208 24.42 12.63 -28.56
CA THR A 208 25.46 11.68 -28.98
C THR A 208 26.83 12.36 -28.99
N LYS A 209 26.93 13.54 -29.60
CA LYS A 209 28.18 14.31 -29.66
C LYS A 209 28.66 14.71 -28.26
N PHE A 210 27.76 15.21 -27.40
CA PHE A 210 28.10 15.59 -26.03
C PHE A 210 28.64 14.41 -25.21
N PHE A 211 27.90 13.29 -25.14
CA PHE A 211 28.32 12.14 -24.33
C PHE A 211 29.51 11.39 -24.94
N THR A 212 29.64 11.34 -26.27
CA THR A 212 30.83 10.76 -26.90
C THR A 212 32.07 11.61 -26.64
N ASN A 213 31.95 12.95 -26.61
CA ASN A 213 33.09 13.83 -26.37
C ASN A 213 33.57 13.82 -24.90
N TYR A 214 32.64 13.85 -23.94
CA TYR A 214 32.99 13.95 -22.52
C TYR A 214 33.05 12.60 -21.79
N TYR A 215 32.32 11.58 -22.27
CA TYR A 215 32.13 10.29 -21.60
C TYR A 215 32.27 9.10 -22.57
N ALA A 216 33.22 9.18 -23.51
CA ALA A 216 33.42 8.18 -24.57
C ALA A 216 33.50 6.73 -24.07
N SER A 217 34.14 6.51 -22.91
CA SER A 217 34.36 5.17 -22.34
C SER A 217 33.14 4.59 -21.63
N SER A 218 32.21 5.45 -21.19
CA SER A 218 31.04 5.01 -20.38
C SER A 218 29.73 5.13 -21.14
N TYR A 219 29.66 5.89 -22.24
CA TYR A 219 28.45 6.07 -23.01
C TYR A 219 28.13 4.83 -23.86
N LEU A 220 26.92 4.27 -23.72
CA LEU A 220 26.46 3.13 -24.52
C LEU A 220 25.38 3.56 -25.52
N SER A 221 24.29 4.15 -25.04
CA SER A 221 23.17 4.55 -25.89
C SER A 221 22.29 5.58 -25.19
N HIS A 222 21.31 6.11 -25.92
CA HIS A 222 20.32 7.01 -25.36
C HIS A 222 18.93 6.73 -25.93
N GLN A 223 17.90 7.14 -25.20
CA GLN A 223 16.51 7.14 -25.65
C GLN A 223 15.87 8.48 -25.34
N ILE A 224 15.32 9.13 -26.36
CA ILE A 224 14.64 10.42 -26.22
C ILE A 224 13.21 10.17 -25.72
N LEU A 225 12.81 10.85 -24.64
CA LEU A 225 11.43 10.82 -24.17
C LEU A 225 10.67 12.03 -24.73
N TYR A 226 9.63 11.74 -25.49
CA TYR A 226 8.71 12.74 -26.01
C TYR A 226 7.49 12.86 -25.09
N ARG A 227 7.07 14.08 -24.76
CA ARG A 227 5.83 14.31 -24.00
C ARG A 227 4.61 14.02 -24.88
N SER A 228 4.20 12.76 -24.94
CA SER A 228 3.15 12.30 -25.86
C SER A 228 1.73 12.41 -25.26
N GLY A 229 1.34 13.55 -24.69
CA GLY A 229 0.05 13.70 -24.02
C GLY A 229 -1.16 13.28 -24.89
N ALA A 230 -1.21 13.73 -26.14
CA ALA A 230 -2.24 13.35 -27.11
C ALA A 230 -2.16 11.87 -27.50
N VAL A 231 -0.96 11.35 -27.80
CA VAL A 231 -0.76 9.95 -28.18
C VAL A 231 -1.12 9.00 -27.03
N LYS A 232 -0.77 9.36 -25.79
CA LYS A 232 -1.10 8.59 -24.60
C LYS A 232 -2.62 8.55 -24.42
N LYS A 233 -3.30 9.68 -24.62
CA LYS A 233 -4.77 9.75 -24.61
C LYS A 233 -5.37 8.81 -25.66
N MET A 234 -4.90 8.89 -26.90
CA MET A 234 -5.37 8.00 -27.99
C MET A 234 -5.11 6.52 -27.69
N LEU A 235 -3.96 6.19 -27.10
CA LEU A 235 -3.65 4.82 -26.69
C LEU A 235 -4.61 4.33 -25.60
N THR A 236 -4.86 5.14 -24.57
CA THR A 236 -5.84 4.78 -23.52
C THR A 236 -7.26 4.66 -24.06
N ASP A 237 -7.67 5.54 -24.98
CA ASP A 237 -8.99 5.47 -25.62
C ASP A 237 -9.11 4.19 -26.46
N ALA A 238 -8.06 3.82 -27.20
CA ALA A 238 -8.00 2.56 -27.95
C ALA A 238 -8.02 1.32 -27.05
N GLU A 239 -7.30 1.33 -25.92
CA GLU A 239 -7.35 0.26 -24.92
C GLU A 239 -8.75 0.10 -24.31
N GLN A 240 -9.44 1.21 -24.05
CA GLN A 240 -10.82 1.20 -23.55
C GLN A 240 -11.78 0.61 -24.59
N LEU A 241 -11.70 1.06 -25.84
CA LEU A 241 -12.49 0.50 -26.94
C LEU A 241 -12.23 -1.00 -27.12
N TYR A 242 -10.97 -1.43 -27.06
CA TYR A 242 -10.63 -2.86 -27.13
C TYR A 242 -11.24 -3.66 -25.98
N LYS A 243 -11.21 -3.12 -24.74
CA LYS A 243 -11.84 -3.77 -23.58
C LYS A 243 -13.36 -3.89 -23.75
N LEU A 244 -14.03 -2.85 -24.27
CA LEU A 244 -15.46 -2.86 -24.55
C LEU A 244 -15.84 -3.87 -25.64
N LEU A 245 -15.07 -3.93 -26.73
CA LEU A 245 -15.27 -4.92 -27.78
C LEU A 245 -15.05 -6.34 -27.26
N LYS A 246 -14.05 -6.53 -26.39
CA LYS A 246 -13.77 -7.83 -25.77
C LYS A 246 -14.85 -8.25 -24.78
N SER A 247 -15.41 -7.34 -23.98
CA SER A 247 -16.54 -7.66 -23.11
C SER A 247 -17.80 -7.98 -23.92
N SER A 248 -18.11 -7.19 -24.94
CA SER A 248 -19.26 -7.42 -25.83
C SER A 248 -19.16 -8.76 -26.57
N ALA A 249 -17.97 -9.12 -27.08
CA ALA A 249 -17.75 -10.43 -27.70
C ALA A 249 -17.83 -11.60 -26.69
N LYS A 250 -17.46 -11.38 -25.42
CA LYS A 250 -17.54 -12.40 -24.37
C LYS A 250 -18.98 -12.61 -23.88
N ASP A 251 -19.77 -11.54 -23.82
CA ASP A 251 -21.20 -11.60 -23.51
C ASP A 251 -21.95 -12.39 -24.60
N GLN A 252 -21.56 -12.22 -25.87
CA GLN A 252 -22.11 -13.00 -26.99
C GLN A 252 -21.69 -14.49 -27.01
N GLN A 253 -20.66 -14.85 -26.25
CA GLN A 253 -20.18 -16.24 -26.11
C GLN A 253 -20.62 -16.90 -24.78
N CYS A 254 -21.24 -16.14 -23.86
CA CYS A 254 -21.68 -16.62 -22.55
C CYS A 254 -23.15 -17.08 -22.54
N ASP A 255 -23.72 -17.48 -23.67
CA ASP A 255 -25.11 -17.95 -23.79
C ASP A 255 -25.34 -19.40 -23.34
N SER A 256 -24.41 -20.02 -22.61
CA SER A 256 -24.67 -21.31 -21.94
C SER A 256 -23.61 -21.68 -20.90
N SER A 257 -23.61 -21.02 -19.74
CA SER A 257 -22.89 -21.54 -18.57
C SER A 257 -23.85 -22.23 -17.61
N LEU A 258 -23.77 -23.57 -17.56
CA LEU A 258 -24.49 -24.39 -16.58
C LEU A 258 -23.86 -24.20 -15.21
N PHE A 259 -24.49 -23.38 -14.35
CA PHE A 259 -24.11 -23.33 -12.94
C PHE A 259 -24.69 -24.54 -12.20
N ARG A 260 -23.80 -25.38 -11.65
CA ARG A 260 -24.15 -26.53 -10.82
C ARG A 260 -24.43 -26.07 -9.38
N CYS A 261 -25.67 -26.23 -8.91
CA CYS A 261 -26.03 -25.94 -7.53
C CYS A 261 -25.39 -26.98 -6.59
N CYS A 262 -24.45 -26.55 -5.74
CA CYS A 262 -23.80 -27.43 -4.75
C CYS A 262 -24.75 -27.94 -3.65
N PHE A 263 -25.97 -27.42 -3.55
CA PHE A 263 -26.93 -27.82 -2.52
C PHE A 263 -27.92 -28.89 -3.01
N CYS A 264 -28.22 -28.95 -4.32
CA CYS A 264 -29.26 -29.85 -4.88
C CYS A 264 -28.81 -30.69 -6.08
N GLY A 265 -27.61 -30.52 -6.64
CA GLY A 265 -27.12 -31.37 -7.74
C GLY A 265 -27.86 -31.23 -9.09
N THR A 266 -28.95 -30.47 -9.15
CA THR A 266 -29.69 -30.18 -10.39
C THR A 266 -29.10 -28.98 -11.13
N SER A 267 -29.04 -29.10 -12.46
CA SER A 267 -28.62 -28.06 -13.39
C SER A 267 -29.85 -27.47 -14.07
N SER A 268 -30.09 -26.17 -13.91
CA SER A 268 -31.14 -25.45 -14.63
C SER A 268 -30.52 -24.42 -15.57
N SER A 269 -30.88 -24.47 -16.86
CA SER A 269 -30.55 -23.45 -17.85
C SER A 269 -31.51 -22.27 -17.73
N PHE A 270 -31.01 -21.07 -17.49
CA PHE A 270 -31.77 -19.83 -17.64
C PHE A 270 -31.29 -19.10 -18.88
N ASN A 271 -32.20 -18.86 -19.83
CA ASN A 271 -31.94 -17.99 -20.98
C ASN A 271 -32.29 -16.55 -20.57
N MET A 272 -31.32 -15.64 -20.68
CA MET A 272 -31.50 -14.22 -20.44
C MET A 272 -31.77 -13.52 -21.78
N LEU A 273 -32.94 -12.88 -21.92
CA LEU A 273 -33.26 -12.09 -23.12
C LEU A 273 -32.34 -10.86 -23.19
N SER A 274 -31.57 -10.77 -24.26
CA SER A 274 -30.71 -9.64 -24.60
C SER A 274 -31.55 -8.43 -25.08
N THR A 275 -31.35 -7.28 -24.45
CA THR A 275 -31.85 -5.98 -24.92
C THR A 275 -30.69 -5.23 -25.57
N ASP A 276 -30.78 -4.97 -26.87
CA ASP A 276 -29.78 -4.20 -27.64
C ASP A 276 -29.84 -2.70 -27.28
N PRO A 277 -28.69 -2.02 -27.04
CA PRO A 277 -28.64 -0.57 -27.04
C PRO A 277 -28.17 -0.02 -28.40
N GLU A 278 -28.99 0.84 -29.01
CA GLU A 278 -28.61 1.65 -30.18
C GLU A 278 -27.49 2.64 -29.81
N ILE A 279 -26.40 2.63 -30.57
CA ILE A 279 -25.29 3.59 -30.43
C ILE A 279 -25.44 4.72 -31.45
N GLN A 280 -25.73 5.93 -30.96
CA GLN A 280 -25.65 7.18 -31.73
C GLN A 280 -24.19 7.61 -31.93
N LYS A 281 -23.83 7.86 -33.19
CA LYS A 281 -22.49 8.22 -33.66
C LYS A 281 -22.32 9.75 -33.62
N GLY A 282 -21.57 10.25 -32.64
CA GLY A 282 -21.17 11.66 -32.55
C GLY A 282 -19.77 11.88 -33.15
N THR A 283 -19.71 12.63 -34.24
CA THR A 283 -18.47 13.06 -34.91
C THR A 283 -17.80 14.19 -34.13
N SER A 284 -16.49 14.12 -33.89
CA SER A 284 -15.71 15.29 -33.46
C SER A 284 -14.35 15.32 -34.18
N ASP A 285 -14.26 16.21 -35.16
CA ASP A 285 -13.01 16.74 -35.73
C ASP A 285 -12.21 17.47 -34.66
N PHE A 286 -10.89 17.27 -34.59
CA PHE A 286 -9.98 18.29 -34.07
C PHE A 286 -8.59 18.24 -34.71
N GLY A 287 -8.44 19.15 -35.68
CA GLY A 287 -7.28 19.98 -36.02
C GLY A 287 -5.93 19.68 -35.38
N GLY A 288 -4.96 19.41 -36.24
CA GLY A 288 -3.54 19.47 -35.92
C GLY A 288 -3.10 20.91 -35.63
N SER A 289 -2.41 21.09 -34.51
CA SER A 289 -1.35 22.10 -34.40
C SER A 289 -0.48 21.83 -33.17
N ASP A 290 0.80 22.03 -33.42
CA ASP A 290 1.89 22.29 -32.47
C ASP A 290 2.51 21.11 -31.70
N LEU A 291 3.44 20.43 -32.40
CA LEU A 291 4.35 19.43 -31.86
C LEU A 291 5.70 20.02 -31.40
N ARG A 292 5.91 21.34 -31.47
CA ARG A 292 7.26 21.93 -31.37
C ARG A 292 7.72 22.37 -29.98
N ASN A 293 6.84 22.48 -28.99
CA ASN A 293 7.20 22.98 -27.66
C ASN A 293 6.94 21.98 -26.55
N LYS A 294 7.61 20.83 -26.58
CA LYS A 294 7.45 19.82 -25.53
C LYS A 294 8.81 19.38 -25.01
N VAL A 295 9.13 19.92 -23.83
CA VAL A 295 10.23 19.54 -22.93
C VAL A 295 10.60 18.07 -23.12
N ILE A 296 11.83 17.87 -23.58
CA ILE A 296 12.40 16.58 -23.90
C ILE A 296 13.21 16.13 -22.68
N ASP A 297 12.70 15.13 -21.99
CA ASP A 297 13.48 14.36 -21.04
C ASP A 297 14.22 13.26 -21.81
N MET A 298 15.34 12.78 -21.30
CA MET A 298 16.17 11.82 -22.01
C MET A 298 16.75 10.78 -21.08
N LEU A 299 16.69 9.53 -21.51
CA LEU A 299 17.33 8.43 -20.84
C LEU A 299 18.69 8.19 -21.48
N VAL A 300 19.77 8.23 -20.71
CA VAL A 300 21.11 7.87 -21.21
C VAL A 300 21.53 6.59 -20.50
N ILE A 301 21.91 5.59 -21.29
CA ILE A 301 22.38 4.30 -20.81
C ILE A 301 23.89 4.32 -20.88
N CYS A 302 24.53 4.08 -19.74
CA CYS A 302 25.96 4.02 -19.57
C CYS A 302 26.41 2.57 -19.39
N SER A 303 27.48 2.14 -20.06
CA SER A 303 28.16 0.88 -19.78
C SER A 303 29.32 1.12 -18.84
N TYR A 304 29.49 0.28 -17.83
CA TYR A 304 30.76 0.13 -17.11
C TYR A 304 31.30 -1.27 -17.43
N TYR A 305 32.53 -1.30 -17.97
CA TYR A 305 33.39 -2.49 -17.93
C TYR A 305 34.27 -2.41 -16.69
#